data_AF-A0A6N7B115-F1
#
_entry.id   AF-A0A6N7B115-F1
#
_cell.length_a   1.000
_cell.length_b   1.000
_cell.length_c   1.000
_cell.angle_alpha   90.00
_cell.angle_beta   90.00
_cell.angle_gamma   90.00
#
_symmetry.space_group_name_H-M   'P 1'
#
loop_
_entity.id
_entity.type
_entity.pdbx_description
1 polymer ?
#
loop_
_entity_poly.entity_id
_entity_poly.type
_entity_poly.pdbx_seq_one_letter_code
_entity_poly.pdbx_strand_id
1 'polypeptide(L)'
;MDLSGYPHYENVCSNILKFYLSTEEVPGLKDMMVRALLEAAHIQAKRQIVVREVEREVPTSSGGRIDIVVNTDEELIGIENKISLLSRMT
;
A
#
# COMPACT_ATOMS: atom_id res chain seq x y z
N MET A 1 -25.59 -10.63 1.61
CA MET A 1 -24.22 -11.07 1.98
C MET A 1 -23.40 -9.80 2.06
N ASP A 2 -23.77 -8.87 2.97
CA ASP A 2 -23.51 -7.43 2.76
C ASP A 2 -23.27 -6.63 4.05
N LEU A 3 -22.86 -7.27 5.16
CA LEU A 3 -22.65 -6.55 6.43
C LEU A 3 -21.18 -6.25 6.75
N SER A 4 -20.21 -6.90 6.10
CA SER A 4 -18.78 -6.73 6.42
C SER A 4 -17.89 -6.38 5.21
N GLY A 5 -18.47 -6.12 4.04
CA GLY A 5 -17.70 -6.18 2.79
C GLY A 5 -17.10 -7.58 2.58
N TYR A 6 -16.09 -7.69 1.71
CA TYR A 6 -15.28 -8.91 1.55
C TYR A 6 -13.87 -8.66 2.13
N PRO A 7 -13.68 -8.76 3.47
CA PRO A 7 -12.41 -8.40 4.13
C PRO A 7 -11.22 -9.23 3.65
N HIS A 8 -11.50 -10.44 3.16
CA HIS A 8 -10.48 -11.35 2.66
C HIS A 8 -9.76 -10.79 1.43
N TYR A 9 -10.43 -10.03 0.56
CA TYR A 9 -9.78 -9.48 -0.64
C TYR A 9 -8.83 -8.35 -0.30
N GLU A 10 -9.23 -7.45 0.59
CA GLU A 10 -8.35 -6.37 1.06
C GLU A 10 -7.09 -6.96 1.69
N ASN A 11 -7.24 -7.98 2.53
CA ASN A 11 -6.10 -8.67 3.11
C ASN A 11 -5.21 -9.40 2.09
N VAL A 12 -5.78 -10.03 1.07
CA VAL A 12 -4.98 -10.66 0.00
C VAL A 12 -4.26 -9.60 -0.83
N CYS A 13 -4.94 -8.53 -1.20
CA CYS A 13 -4.35 -7.43 -1.95
C CYS A 13 -3.26 -6.71 -1.15
N SER A 14 -3.42 -6.56 0.16
CA SER A 14 -2.37 -6.01 1.02
C SER A 14 -1.09 -6.85 1.00
N ASN A 15 -1.17 -8.18 0.81
CA ASN A 15 0.02 -9.03 0.67
C ASN A 15 0.72 -8.79 -0.67
N ILE A 16 -0.06 -8.71 -1.74
CA ILE A 16 0.46 -8.46 -3.09
C ILE A 16 1.11 -7.08 -3.15
N LEU A 17 0.46 -6.05 -2.59
CA LEU A 17 1.00 -4.70 -2.54
C LEU A 17 2.28 -4.63 -1.69
N LYS A 18 2.33 -5.30 -0.54
CA LYS A 18 3.57 -5.38 0.27
C LYS A 18 4.75 -5.88 -0.56
N PHE A 19 4.56 -6.93 -1.35
CA PHE A 19 5.61 -7.49 -2.21
C PHE A 19 6.14 -6.47 -3.23
N TYR A 20 5.24 -5.76 -3.93
CA TYR A 20 5.64 -4.78 -4.95
C TYR A 20 6.17 -3.45 -4.38
N LEU A 21 5.77 -3.10 -3.17
CA LEU A 21 6.23 -1.88 -2.49
C LEU A 21 7.60 -2.08 -1.83
N SER A 22 8.06 -3.32 -1.63
CA SER A 22 9.41 -3.59 -1.15
C SER A 22 10.42 -3.50 -2.30
N THR A 23 11.36 -2.55 -2.20
CA THR A 23 12.40 -2.36 -3.22
C THR A 23 13.42 -3.50 -3.30
N GLU A 24 13.49 -4.34 -2.26
CA GLU A 24 14.44 -5.46 -2.17
C GLU A 24 13.89 -6.77 -2.73
N GLU A 25 12.56 -6.97 -2.70
CA GLU A 25 11.95 -8.24 -3.10
C GLU A 25 11.76 -8.38 -4.61
N VAL A 26 11.77 -7.28 -5.36
CA VAL A 26 11.66 -7.31 -6.83
C VAL A 26 12.83 -6.56 -7.50
N PRO A 27 13.97 -7.24 -7.74
CA PRO A 27 15.19 -6.63 -8.28
C PRO A 27 15.01 -5.86 -9.61
N GLY A 28 14.03 -6.28 -10.42
CA GLY A 28 13.73 -5.66 -11.72
C GLY A 28 12.86 -4.40 -11.64
N LEU A 29 12.11 -4.21 -10.55
CA LEU A 29 11.19 -3.08 -10.39
C LEU A 29 11.77 -1.91 -9.59
N LYS A 30 12.77 -2.16 -8.73
CA LYS A 30 13.39 -1.13 -7.89
C LYS A 30 12.31 -0.30 -7.16
N ASP A 31 12.34 1.02 -7.29
CA ASP A 31 11.41 1.98 -6.66
C ASP A 31 10.19 2.33 -7.52
N MET A 32 9.98 1.64 -8.65
CA MET A 32 8.94 1.99 -9.63
C MET A 32 7.55 2.10 -9.00
N MET A 33 7.16 1.14 -8.16
CA MET A 33 5.82 1.14 -7.56
C MET A 33 5.62 2.32 -6.60
N VAL A 34 6.60 2.57 -5.72
CA VAL A 34 6.53 3.69 -4.78
C VAL A 34 6.57 5.03 -5.52
N ARG A 35 7.41 5.13 -6.55
CA ARG A 35 7.46 6.33 -7.41
C ARG A 35 6.13 6.60 -8.10
N ALA A 36 5.50 5.58 -8.70
CA ALA A 36 4.20 5.74 -9.34
C ALA A 36 3.12 6.18 -8.33
N LEU A 37 3.17 5.68 -7.10
CA LEU A 37 2.26 6.10 -6.03
C LEU A 37 2.46 7.58 -5.65
N LEU A 38 3.72 8.01 -5.47
CA LEU A 38 4.04 9.41 -5.18
C LEU A 38 3.63 10.33 -6.33
N GLU A 39 3.90 9.93 -7.57
CA GLU A 39 3.51 10.68 -8.77
C GLU A 39 1.98 10.85 -8.88
N ALA A 40 1.21 9.79 -8.56
CA ALA A 40 -0.25 9.85 -8.51
C ALA A 40 -0.77 10.82 -7.42
N ALA A 41 0.00 11.00 -6.35
CA ALA A 41 -0.24 12.01 -5.31
C ALA A 41 0.34 13.40 -5.65
N HIS A 42 0.87 13.59 -6.86
CA HIS A 42 1.58 14.80 -7.30
C HIS A 42 2.83 15.15 -6.48
N ILE A 43 3.46 14.14 -5.87
CA ILE A 43 4.72 14.24 -5.16
C ILE A 43 5.85 13.79 -6.10
N GLN A 44 6.84 14.66 -6.28
CA GLN A 44 7.96 14.41 -7.20
C GLN A 44 9.20 13.97 -6.43
N ALA A 45 9.55 12.69 -6.52
CA ALA A 45 10.78 12.16 -5.94
C ALA A 45 11.99 12.56 -6.80
N LYS A 46 12.90 13.37 -6.23
CA LYS A 46 14.09 13.90 -6.93
C LYS A 46 15.21 12.88 -7.09
N ARG A 47 15.17 11.79 -6.33
CA ARG A 47 16.19 10.75 -6.26
C ARG A 47 15.52 9.38 -6.28
N GLN A 48 16.31 8.33 -6.45
CA GLN A 48 15.82 6.95 -6.29
C GLN A 48 15.31 6.78 -4.86
N ILE A 49 14.10 6.24 -4.71
CA ILE A 49 13.47 6.02 -3.41
C ILE A 49 14.00 4.70 -2.85
N VAL A 50 14.50 4.72 -1.62
CA VAL A 50 14.92 3.52 -0.90
C VAL A 50 13.83 3.20 0.11
N VAL A 51 13.23 2.02 0.00
CA VAL A 51 12.24 1.54 0.96
C VAL A 51 12.99 0.77 2.04
N ARG A 52 12.86 1.23 3.28
CA ARG A 52 13.45 0.59 4.45
C ARG A 52 12.60 -0.56 4.94
N GLU A 53 11.29 -0.35 4.95
CA GLU A 53 10.36 -1.30 5.52
C GLU A 53 8.97 -1.15 4.92
N VAL A 54 8.27 -2.28 4.78
CA VAL A 54 6.85 -2.33 4.44
C VAL A 54 6.14 -3.20 5.46
N GLU A 55 5.39 -2.54 6.35
CA GLU A 55 4.63 -3.18 7.40
C GLU A 55 3.16 -3.24 7.02
N ARG A 56 2.49 -4.29 7.48
CA ARG A 56 1.05 -4.45 7.34
C ARG A 56 0.39 -4.37 8.69
N GLU A 57 -0.89 -3.98 8.68
CA GLU A 57 -1.75 -4.09 9.85
C GLU A 57 -1.14 -3.35 11.07
N VAL A 58 -0.61 -2.14 10.83
CA VAL A 58 0.11 -1.34 11.82
C VAL A 58 -0.88 -0.70 12.81
N PRO A 59 -0.82 -1.03 14.11
CA PRO A 59 -1.73 -0.49 15.10
C PRO A 59 -1.47 1.00 15.36
N THR A 60 -2.53 1.73 15.66
CA THR A 60 -2.47 3.17 15.99
C THR A 60 -2.79 3.40 17.46
N SER A 61 -2.30 4.50 18.03
CA SER A 61 -2.58 4.88 19.42
C SER A 61 -4.06 5.17 19.70
N SER A 62 -4.85 5.45 18.66
CA SER A 62 -6.31 5.63 18.73
C SER A 62 -7.09 4.32 18.68
N GLY A 63 -6.42 3.17 18.66
CA GLY A 63 -7.05 1.84 18.65
C GLY A 63 -7.48 1.34 17.27
N GLY A 64 -7.24 2.11 16.21
CA GLY A 64 -7.39 1.69 14.82
C GLY A 64 -6.14 1.00 14.28
N ARG A 65 -6.14 0.70 12.98
CA ARG A 65 -5.04 0.05 12.29
C ARG A 65 -4.89 0.58 10.88
N ILE A 66 -3.65 0.71 10.42
CA ILE A 66 -3.32 1.06 9.04
C ILE A 66 -3.05 -0.22 8.24
N ASP A 67 -3.65 -0.38 7.06
CA ASP A 67 -3.50 -1.61 6.27
C ASP A 67 -2.04 -1.87 5.86
N ILE A 68 -1.38 -0.85 5.30
CA ILE A 68 0.05 -0.90 4.96
C ILE A 68 0.73 0.43 5.33
N VAL A 69 1.92 0.35 5.90
CA VAL A 69 2.84 1.48 6.07
C VAL A 69 4.12 1.20 5.30
N VAL A 70 4.51 2.13 4.42
CA VAL A 70 5.78 2.10 3.69
C VAL A 70 6.69 3.17 4.30
N ASN A 71 7.81 2.74 4.84
CA ASN A 71 8.84 3.61 5.39
C ASN A 71 9.98 3.76 4.39
N THR A 72 10.25 4.98 3.95
CA THR A 72 11.33 5.29 3.01
C THR A 72 12.35 6.22 3.67
N ASP A 73 13.40 6.60 2.95
CA ASP A 73 14.37 7.58 3.43
C ASP A 73 13.79 8.99 3.60
N GLU A 74 12.78 9.38 2.81
CA GLU A 74 12.27 10.76 2.75
C GLU A 74 10.79 10.86 3.17
N GLU A 75 9.98 9.85 2.87
CA GLU A 75 8.54 9.82 3.16
C GLU A 75 8.10 8.63 4.04
N LEU A 76 7.04 8.86 4.81
CA LEU A 76 6.24 7.82 5.45
C LEU A 76 4.87 7.77 4.77
N ILE A 77 4.53 6.63 4.18
CA ILE A 77 3.31 6.48 3.37
C ILE A 77 2.37 5.49 4.05
N GLY A 78 1.17 5.94 4.41
CA GLY A 78 0.08 5.08 4.86
C GLY A 78 -0.87 4.74 3.71
N ILE A 79 -1.23 3.47 3.57
CA ILE A 79 -2.17 2.99 2.54
C ILE A 79 -3.33 2.29 3.24
N GLU A 80 -4.54 2.68 2.85
CA GLU A 80 -5.81 2.06 3.25
C GLU A 80 -6.47 1.44 2.03
N ASN A 81 -6.49 0.12 1.95
CA ASN A 81 -7.09 -0.56 0.82
C ASN A 81 -8.62 -0.52 0.95
N LYS A 82 -9.30 -0.19 -0.15
CA LYS A 82 -10.76 -0.22 -0.25
C LYS A 82 -11.13 -0.93 -1.53
N ILE A 83 -11.53 -2.18 -1.42
CA ILE A 83 -11.87 -3.02 -2.59
C ILE A 83 -13.38 -3.24 -2.58
N SER A 84 -14.06 -2.60 -3.52
CA SER A 84 -15.47 -2.86 -3.80
C SER A 84 -15.58 -3.69 -5.07
N LEU A 85 -16.40 -4.74 -5.02
CA LEU A 85 -16.89 -5.33 -6.26
C LEU A 85 -17.90 -4.34 -6.83
N LEU A 86 -17.64 -3.83 -8.04
CA LEU A 86 -18.63 -3.13 -8.82
C LEU A 86 -19.82 -4.08 -9.05
N SER A 87 -20.85 -3.94 -8.22
CA SER A 87 -22.17 -4.48 -8.54
C SER A 87 -22.60 -3.80 -9.83
N ARG A 88 -22.51 -4.54 -10.95
CA ARG A 88 -23.14 -4.12 -12.19
C ARG A 88 -24.64 -4.09 -11.91
N MET A 89 -25.18 -2.90 -11.73
CA MET A 89 -26.62 -2.69 -11.78
C MET A 89 -27.07 -3.16 -13.17
N THR A 90 -27.89 -4.21 -13.15
CA THR A 90 -28.68 -4.68 -14.31
C THR A 90 -29.83 -3.72 -14.54
#